data_AF-I0K4H1-F1
#
_entry.id   AF-I0K4H1-F1
#
_cell.length_a   1.000
_cell.length_b   1.000
_cell.length_c   1.000
_cell.angle_alpha   90.00
_cell.angle_beta   90.00
_cell.angle_gamma   90.00
#
_symmetry.space_group_name_H-M   'P 1'
#
loop_
_entity.id
_entity.type
_entity.pdbx_description
1 polymer ?
#
loop_
_entity_poly.entity_id
_entity_poly.type
_entity_poly.pdbx_seq_one_letter_code
_entity_poly.pdbx_strand_id
1 'polypeptide(L)' 'MWYFILKQDDLKPEPYRALQKQATLTEVEPFNEPHYNLCLFTVDDYAAFVDALDLMGLRYDVVRQRPTREQLLERLRSE' A
#
# COMPACT_ATOMS: atom_id res chain seq x y z
N MET A 1 -3.86 -13.89 -2.63
CA MET A 1 -3.62 -12.76 -1.74
C MET A 1 -2.19 -12.23 -1.82
N TRP A 2 -2.06 -10.98 -2.24
CA TRP A 2 -0.87 -10.15 -2.22
C TRP A 2 -1.16 -8.91 -1.37
N TYR A 3 -0.12 -8.34 -0.77
CA TYR A 3 -0.24 -7.14 0.03
C TYR A 3 0.64 -6.06 -0.58
N PHE A 4 0.00 -5.02 -1.07
CA PHE A 4 0.66 -3.83 -1.60
C PHE A 4 0.69 -2.77 -0.51
N ILE A 5 1.86 -2.20 -0.28
CA ILE A 5 2.12 -1.22 0.77
C ILE A 5 2.52 0.08 0.07
N LEU A 6 1.81 1.16 0.38
CA LEU A 6 2.02 2.47 -0.21
C LEU A 6 2.06 3.53 0.89
N LYS A 7 2.82 4.60 0.69
CA LYS A 7 2.74 5.77 1.57
C LYS A 7 1.42 6.48 1.34
N GLN A 8 0.74 6.84 2.42
CA GLN A 8 -0.53 7.56 2.32
C GLN A 8 -0.34 8.92 1.64
N ASP A 9 0.79 9.59 1.85
CA ASP A 9 1.10 10.90 1.25
C ASP A 9 1.27 10.85 -0.28
N ASP A 10 1.71 9.71 -0.81
CA ASP A 10 1.84 9.50 -2.27
C ASP A 10 0.46 9.24 -2.92
N LEU A 11 -0.56 8.91 -2.12
CA LEU A 11 -1.89 8.54 -2.57
C LEU A 11 -2.85 9.73 -2.58
N LYS A 12 -2.98 10.33 -3.78
CA LYS A 12 -4.05 11.30 -4.04
C LYS A 12 -5.44 10.65 -3.87
N PRO A 13 -6.49 11.42 -3.54
CA PRO A 13 -7.82 10.89 -3.28
C PRO A 13 -8.41 10.04 -4.41
N GLU A 14 -8.14 10.38 -5.67
CA GLU A 14 -8.65 9.66 -6.84
C GLU A 14 -7.97 8.30 -7.04
N PRO A 15 -6.62 8.20 -7.15
CA PRO A 15 -5.90 6.92 -7.16
C PRO A 15 -6.27 6.02 -5.98
N TYR A 16 -6.34 6.57 -4.77
CA TYR A 16 -6.71 5.80 -3.57
C TYR A 16 -8.07 5.12 -3.74
N ARG A 17 -9.10 5.87 -4.17
CA ARG A 17 -10.44 5.33 -4.42
C ARG A 17 -10.48 4.31 -5.56
N ALA A 18 -9.65 4.50 -6.59
CA ALA A 18 -9.56 3.56 -7.70
C ALA A 18 -8.98 2.22 -7.25
N LEU A 19 -7.87 2.26 -6.50
CA LEU A 19 -7.23 1.07 -5.93
C LEU A 19 -8.12 0.36 -4.91
N GLN A 20 -8.84 1.10 -4.07
CA GLN A 20 -9.80 0.51 -3.11
C GLN A 20 -10.89 -0.34 -3.79
N LYS A 21 -11.31 0.02 -5.02
CA LYS A 21 -12.32 -0.75 -5.76
C LYS A 21 -11.77 -2.07 -6.34
N GLN A 22 -10.46 -2.16 -6.50
CA GLN A 22 -9.78 -3.34 -7.04
C GLN A 22 -9.27 -4.27 -5.93
N ALA A 23 -8.96 -3.72 -4.76
CA ALA A 23 -8.51 -4.47 -3.61
C ALA A 23 -9.68 -5.17 -2.89
N THR A 24 -9.42 -6.38 -2.40
CA THR A 24 -10.36 -7.14 -1.56
C THR A 24 -10.53 -6.50 -0.19
N LEU A 25 -9.45 -5.92 0.35
CA LEU A 25 -9.44 -5.18 1.61
C LEU A 25 -8.43 -4.04 1.54
N THR A 26 -8.77 -2.89 2.12
CA THR A 26 -7.86 -1.75 2.27
C THR A 26 -7.78 -1.36 3.74
N GLU A 27 -6.56 -1.23 4.25
CA GLU A 27 -6.27 -0.83 5.63
C GLU A 27 -5.33 0.38 5.61
N VAL A 28 -5.41 1.20 6.66
CA VAL A 28 -4.44 2.26 6.92
C VAL A 28 -3.78 1.96 8.24
N GLU A 29 -2.45 1.81 8.22
CA GLU A 29 -1.64 1.69 9.42
C GLU A 29 -1.12 3.09 9.80
N PRO A 30 -1.62 3.66 10.91
CA PRO A 30 -1.18 4.97 11.35
C PRO A 30 0.18 4.89 12.07
N PHE A 31 1.07 5.81 11.72
CA PHE A 31 2.30 6.05 12.44
C PHE A 31 2.35 7.49 12.95
N ASN A 32 3.10 7.72 14.02
CA ASN A 32 3.35 9.07 14.53
C ASN A 32 4.52 9.69 13.78
N GLU A 33 4.58 11.03 13.80
CA GLU A 33 5.74 11.77 13.31
C GLU A 33 7.05 11.22 13.91
N PRO A 34 8.11 11.06 13.10
CA PRO A 34 8.29 11.59 11.74
C PRO A 34 7.81 10.67 10.61
N HIS A 35 7.15 9.55 10.91
CA HIS A 35 6.82 8.54 9.92
C HIS A 35 5.46 8.80 9.26
N TYR A 36 5.40 8.56 7.94
CA TYR A 36 4.14 8.60 7.19
C TYR A 36 3.25 7.40 7.53
N ASN A 37 1.94 7.61 7.45
CA ASN A 37 0.98 6.51 7.47
C ASN A 37 1.17 5.63 6.22
N LEU A 38 0.89 4.34 6.36
CA LEU A 38 0.94 3.39 5.25
C LEU A 38 -0.45 2.89 4.90
N CYS A 39 -0.76 2.82 3.61
CA CYS A 39 -1.92 2.16 3.08
C CYS A 39 -1.55 0.73 2.67
N LEU A 40 -2.33 -0.23 3.14
CA LEU A 40 -2.18 -1.64 2.80
C LEU A 40 -3.38 -2.09 1.97
N PHE A 41 -3.11 -2.58 0.76
CA PHE A 41 -4.11 -3.15 -0.12
C PHE A 41 -3.90 -4.65 -0.21
N THR A 42 -4.93 -5.40 0.18
CA THR A 42 -4.99 -6.85 0.03
C THR A 42 -5.65 -7.17 -1.30
N VAL A 43 -4.94 -7.85 -2.18
CA VAL A 43 -5.31 -8.02 -3.59
C VAL A 43 -5.22 -9.49 -3.99
N ASP A 44 -6.23 -10.00 -4.68
CA ASP A 44 -6.20 -11.35 -5.24
C ASP A 44 -5.63 -11.40 -6.66
N ASP A 45 -6.04 -10.46 -7.52
CA ASP A 45 -5.51 -10.31 -8.87
C ASP A 45 -4.30 -9.36 -8.90
N TYR A 46 -3.11 -9.97 -8.84
CA TYR A 46 -1.84 -9.24 -8.84
C TYR A 46 -1.61 -8.42 -10.11
N ALA A 47 -1.86 -9.01 -11.29
CA ALA A 47 -1.47 -8.41 -12.55
C ALA A 47 -2.27 -7.12 -12.81
N ALA A 48 -3.59 -7.19 -12.66
CA ALA A 48 -4.46 -6.03 -12.85
C ALA A 48 -4.13 -4.88 -11.89
N PHE A 49 -3.75 -5.20 -10.65
CA PHE A 49 -3.42 -4.19 -9.65
C PHE A 49 -2.05 -3.54 -9.90
N VAL A 50 -1.05 -4.32 -10.32
CA VAL A 50 0.26 -3.79 -10.75
C VAL A 50 0.11 -2.86 -11.95
N ASP A 51 -0.64 -3.29 -12.98
CA ASP A 51 -0.88 -2.46 -14.17
C ASP A 51 -1.52 -1.11 -13.80
N ALA A 52 -2.46 -1.12 -12.84
CA ALA A 52 -3.10 0.09 -12.34
C ALA A 52 -2.10 1.00 -11.59
N LEU A 53 -1.26 0.43 -10.71
CA LEU A 53 -0.24 1.17 -9.97
C LEU A 53 0.80 1.80 -10.90
N ASP A 54 1.27 1.05 -11.88
CA ASP A 54 2.28 1.49 -12.85
C ASP A 54 1.72 2.60 -13.76
N LEU A 55 0.46 2.47 -14.21
CA LEU A 55 -0.21 3.53 -14.99
C LEU A 55 -0.41 4.82 -14.19
N MET A 56 -0.60 4.71 -12.87
CA MET A 56 -0.69 5.86 -11.96
C MET A 56 0.68 6.41 -11.54
N GLY A 57 1.78 5.70 -11.85
CA GLY A 57 3.14 6.08 -11.45
C GLY A 57 3.37 6.04 -9.94
N LEU A 58 2.65 5.16 -9.23
CA LEU A 58 2.74 5.06 -7.76
C LEU A 58 3.87 4.14 -7.34
N ARG A 59 4.58 4.52 -6.27
CA ARG A 59 5.58 3.66 -5.62
C ARG A 59 4.87 2.72 -4.65
N TYR A 60 5.31 1.47 -4.64
CA TYR A 60 4.74 0.45 -3.77
C TYR A 60 5.80 -0.59 -3.40
N ASP A 61 5.63 -1.18 -2.22
CA ASP A 61 6.21 -2.47 -1.88
C ASP A 61 5.16 -3.56 -2.03
N VAL A 62 5.60 -4.79 -2.33
CA VAL A 62 4.71 -5.94 -2.41
C VAL A 62 5.25 -7.14 -1.64
N VAL A 63 4.37 -7.78 -0.87
CA VAL A 63 4.68 -8.98 -0.09
C VAL A 63 3.59 -10.04 -0.21
N ARG A 64 3.98 -11.29 0.03
CA ARG A 64 3.09 -12.47 -0.03
C ARG A 64 2.33 -12.75 1.26
N GLN A 65 2.78 -12.18 2.38
CA GLN A 65 2.19 -12.38 3.70
C GLN A 65 1.86 -11.02 4.31
N ARG A 66 0.76 -10.95 5.08
CA ARG A 66 0.37 -9.71 5.75
C ARG A 66 1.52 -9.27 6.67
N PRO A 67 2.11 -8.07 6.44
CA PRO A 67 3.19 -7.60 7.27
C PRO A 67 2.66 -7.24 8.66
N THR A 68 3.49 -7.44 9.68
CA THR A 68 3.19 -6.95 11.04
C THR A 68 3.50 -5.46 11.13
N ARG A 69 2.93 -4.80 12.15
CA ARG A 69 3.21 -3.39 12.43
C ARG A 69 4.70 -3.10 12.62
N GLU A 70 5.44 -4.00 13.29
CA GLU A 70 6.89 -3.88 13.48
C GLU A 70 7.64 -3.94 12.16
N GLN A 71 7.25 -4.87 11.26
CA GLN A 71 7.85 -4.98 9.94
C GLN A 71 7.52 -3.78 9.04
N LEU A 72 6.36 -3.16 9.20
CA LEU A 72 6.00 -1.91 8.51
C LEU A 72 6.85 -0.74 9.03
N LEU A 73 7.03 -0.66 10.35
CA LEU A 73 7.87 0.36 10.98
C LEU A 73 9.34 0.22 10.60
N GLU A 74 9.86 -1.00 10.52
CA GLU A 74 11.23 -1.26 10.11
C GLU A 74 11.49 -0.80 8.66
N ARG A 75 10.53 -1.04 7.75
CA ARG A 75 10.61 -0.54 6.36
C ARG A 75 10.75 0.98 6.32
N LEU A 76 9.91 1.69 7.07
CA LEU A 76 9.93 3.16 7.17
C LEU A 76 11.22 3.72 7.77
N ARG A 77 11.99 2.91 8.50
CA ARG A 77 13.30 3.29 9.06
C ARG A 77 14.47 2.99 8.11
N SER A 78 14.26 2.11 7.14
CA SER A 78 15.27 1.68 6.17
C SER A 78 15.24 2.47 4.85
N GLU A 79 14.20 3.26 4.61
CA GLU A 79 14.09 4.22 3.49
C GLU A 79 14.79 5.55 3.79
#